data_AF-A0A7K3XG14-F1
#
_entry.id   AF-A0A7K3XG14-F1
#
_cell.length_a   1.000
_cell.length_b   1.000
_cell.length_c   1.000
_cell.angle_alpha   90.00
_cell.angle_beta   90.00
_cell.angle_gamma   90.00
#
_symmetry.space_group_name_H-M   'P 1'
#
loop_
_entity.id
_entity.type
_entity.pdbx_description
1 polymer ?
#
loop_
_entity_poly.entity_id
_entity_poly.type
_entity_poly.pdbx_seq_one_letter_code
_entity_poly.pdbx_strand_id
1 'polypeptide(L)' 'MIKCNQSVLSLFVLGLIFSSCGFQSGKKSAGKIPASDYYSERYRPQIHFSPKANWMNDPNGMVYFEGEYHLFY' A
#
# COMPACT_ATOMS: atom_id res chain seq x y z
N MET A 1 -6.22 -48.06 36.09
CA MET A 1 -5.35 -47.32 35.14
C MET A 1 -6.28 -46.39 34.38
N ILE A 2 -6.21 -45.06 34.50
CA ILE A 2 -5.21 -44.16 33.92
C ILE A 2 -5.00 -42.99 34.92
N LYS A 3 -3.78 -42.77 35.42
CA LYS A 3 -3.46 -41.54 36.18
C LYS A 3 -3.22 -40.43 35.16
N CYS A 4 -4.20 -39.53 34.97
CA CYS A 4 -4.04 -38.36 34.12
C CYS A 4 -2.99 -37.44 34.78
N ASN A 5 -1.81 -37.39 34.18
CA ASN A 5 -0.67 -36.63 34.68
C ASN A 5 -0.93 -35.14 34.41
N GLN A 6 -1.28 -34.40 35.46
CA GLN A 6 -1.71 -32.99 35.41
C GLN A 6 -0.70 -32.07 34.69
N SER A 7 0.58 -32.45 34.66
CA SER A 7 1.63 -31.76 33.91
C SER A 7 1.46 -31.85 32.39
N VAL A 8 0.92 -32.96 31.87
CA VAL A 8 0.71 -33.18 30.42
C VAL A 8 -0.46 -32.33 29.91
N LEU A 9 -1.53 -32.21 30.72
CA LEU A 9 -2.67 -31.36 30.38
C LEU A 9 -2.30 -29.87 30.36
N SER A 10 -1.39 -29.44 31.23
CA SER A 10 -0.92 -28.04 31.30
C SER A 10 -0.06 -27.65 30.09
N LEU A 11 0.79 -28.54 29.60
CA LEU A 11 1.62 -28.31 28.41
C LEU A 11 0.80 -28.17 27.11
N PHE A 12 -0.29 -28.95 26.99
CA PHE A 12 -1.20 -28.83 25.84
C PHE A 12 -1.99 -27.51 25.83
N VAL A 13 -2.41 -27.02 27.00
CA VAL A 13 -3.16 -25.76 27.11
C VAL A 13 -2.26 -24.54 26.84
N LEU A 14 -1.00 -24.54 27.27
CA LEU A 14 -0.05 -23.46 26.92
C LEU A 14 0.26 -23.42 25.42
N GLY A 15 0.39 -24.57 24.75
CA GLY A 15 0.65 -24.63 23.31
C GLY A 15 -0.47 -24.02 22.45
N LEU A 16 -1.72 -24.10 22.90
CA LEU A 16 -2.88 -23.51 22.21
C LEU A 16 -2.93 -21.98 22.33
N ILE A 17 -2.40 -21.40 23.40
CA ILE A 17 -2.38 -19.94 23.63
C ILE A 17 -1.35 -19.24 22.74
N PHE A 18 -0.20 -19.87 22.47
CA PHE A 18 0.85 -19.31 21.62
C PHE A 18 0.51 -19.29 20.11
N SER A 19 -0.47 -20.06 19.66
CA SER A 19 -0.85 -20.10 18.23
C SER A 19 -1.76 -18.94 17.80
N SER A 20 -2.21 -18.08 18.73
CA SER A 20 -3.18 -17.01 18.42
C SER A 20 -2.57 -15.62 18.23
N CYS A 21 -1.24 -15.47 18.20
CA CYS A 21 -0.60 -14.20 17.85
C CYS A 21 0.38 -14.40 16.69
N GLY A 22 -0.14 -14.26 15.46
CA GLY A 22 0.67 -14.44 14.26
C GLY A 22 -0.06 -14.18 12.95
N PHE A 23 -0.97 -13.20 12.87
CA PHE A 23 -1.44 -12.71 11.57
C PHE A 23 -1.59 -11.20 11.58
N GLN A 24 -0.47 -10.50 11.41
CA GLN A 24 -0.51 -9.10 10.98
C GLN A 24 -0.80 -9.11 9.48
N SER A 25 -2.08 -9.02 9.14
CA SER A 25 -2.52 -8.62 7.80
C SER A 25 -1.80 -7.32 7.44
N GLY A 26 -1.05 -7.35 6.34
CA GLY A 26 -0.15 -6.27 5.93
C GLY A 26 -0.83 -4.92 5.91
N LYS A 27 -0.56 -4.10 6.93
CA LYS A 27 -0.85 -2.67 6.87
C LYS A 27 0.00 -2.11 5.73
N LYS A 28 -0.62 -1.80 4.58
CA LYS A 28 0.00 -0.89 3.60
C LYS A 28 0.17 0.45 4.29
N SER A 29 1.34 0.65 4.90
CA SER A 29 1.79 1.94 5.37
C SER A 29 1.61 2.91 4.20
N ALA A 30 1.01 4.07 4.46
CA ALA A 30 1.05 5.22 3.56
C ALA A 30 2.50 5.75 3.51
N GLY A 31 3.42 4.91 3.05
CA GLY A 31 4.81 5.24 2.81
C GLY A 31 4.91 6.00 1.51
N LYS A 32 5.74 7.03 1.48
CA LYS A 32 6.15 7.69 0.23
C LYS A 32 6.62 6.60 -0.74
N ILE A 33 5.89 6.42 -1.84
CA ILE A 33 6.31 5.54 -2.94
C ILE A 33 7.62 6.12 -3.47
N PRO A 34 8.71 5.32 -3.57
CA PRO A 34 9.96 5.81 -4.14
C PRO A 34 9.69 6.33 -5.56
N ALA A 35 10.34 7.43 -5.95
CA ALA A 35 10.06 8.10 -7.23
C ALA A 35 10.17 7.16 -8.46
N SER A 36 10.96 6.08 -8.34
CA SER A 36 11.11 5.02 -9.35
C SER A 36 9.81 4.27 -9.67
N ASP A 37 8.88 4.16 -8.72
CA ASP A 37 7.60 3.44 -8.89
C ASP A 37 6.44 4.38 -9.26
N TYR A 38 6.67 5.70 -9.32
CA TYR A 38 5.60 6.68 -9.49
C TYR A 38 5.00 6.70 -10.92
N TYR A 39 5.71 6.17 -11.91
CA TYR A 39 5.28 6.07 -13.31
C TYR A 39 5.36 4.63 -13.84
N SER A 40 5.30 3.63 -12.97
CA SER A 40 5.42 2.22 -13.38
C SER A 40 4.10 1.59 -13.86
N GLU A 41 3.00 2.34 -13.89
CA GLU A 41 1.69 1.81 -14.27
C GLU A 41 1.64 1.48 -15.77
N ARG A 42 1.15 0.27 -16.09
CA ARG A 42 1.11 -0.27 -17.47
C ARG A 42 0.51 0.66 -18.52
N TYR A 43 -0.46 1.48 -18.12
CA TYR A 43 -1.22 2.35 -19.03
C TYR A 43 -0.96 3.84 -18.81
N ARG A 44 -0.08 4.22 -17.88
CA ARG A 44 0.22 5.63 -17.63
C ARG A 44 1.22 6.15 -18.68
N PRO A 45 0.88 7.22 -19.42
CA PRO A 45 1.80 7.78 -20.42
C PRO A 45 3.11 8.26 -19.77
N GLN A 46 4.23 7.94 -20.42
CA GLN A 46 5.57 8.31 -19.92
C GLN A 46 6.07 9.66 -20.44
N ILE A 47 5.54 10.11 -21.58
CA ILE A 47 5.94 11.38 -22.25
C ILE A 47 4.77 12.35 -22.45
N HIS A 48 3.56 11.99 -22.03
CA HIS A 48 2.40 12.87 -22.05
C HIS A 48 2.01 13.23 -20.61
N PHE A 49 1.49 14.43 -20.44
CA PHE A 49 1.00 14.90 -19.15
C PHE A 49 -0.16 14.01 -18.65
N SER A 50 -0.15 13.66 -17.36
CA SER A 50 -1.24 12.96 -16.66
C SER A 50 -1.26 13.37 -15.17
N PRO A 51 -2.43 13.61 -14.56
CA PRO A 51 -2.53 14.00 -13.16
C PRO A 51 -2.07 12.86 -12.26
N LYS A 52 -1.61 13.16 -11.04
CA LYS A 52 -1.20 12.13 -10.07
C LYS A 52 -2.23 11.00 -9.90
N ALA A 53 -3.51 11.36 -9.84
CA ALA A 53 -4.62 10.44 -9.66
C ALA A 53 -5.90 11.00 -10.31
N ASN A 54 -6.93 10.15 -10.39
CA ASN A 54 -8.27 10.43 -10.91
C ASN A 54 -8.32 10.72 -12.42
N TRP A 55 -9.53 11.02 -12.88
CA TRP A 55 -9.82 11.40 -14.26
C TRP A 55 -9.43 12.86 -14.53
N MET A 56 -8.91 13.11 -15.71
CA MET A 56 -8.64 14.43 -16.27
C MET A 56 -9.37 14.56 -17.60
N ASN A 57 -9.93 15.73 -17.86
CA ASN A 57 -10.61 16.09 -19.10
C ASN A 57 -9.79 17.15 -19.88
N ASP A 58 -10.49 18.07 -20.54
CA ASP A 58 -9.91 19.03 -21.47
C ASP A 58 -8.83 19.92 -20.82
N PRO A 59 -7.69 20.14 -21.50
CA PRO A 59 -6.73 21.14 -21.06
C PRO A 59 -7.37 22.53 -21.13
N ASN A 60 -7.09 23.37 -20.15
CA ASN A 60 -7.59 24.73 -20.03
C ASN A 60 -6.43 25.74 -19.92
N GLY A 61 -6.70 26.98 -20.34
CA GLY A 61 -5.83 28.11 -20.01
C GLY A 61 -4.36 27.98 -20.43
N MET A 62 -4.07 27.33 -21.56
CA MET A 62 -2.70 27.21 -22.08
C MET A 62 -2.10 28.60 -22.33
N VAL A 63 -1.16 29.01 -21.48
CA VAL A 63 -0.57 30.36 -21.49
C VAL A 63 0.94 30.27 -21.30
N TYR A 64 1.67 31.09 -22.04
CA TYR A 64 3.08 31.37 -21.77
C TYR A 64 3.19 32.69 -21.03
N PHE A 65 3.79 32.69 -19.84
CA PHE A 65 3.93 33.89 -19.00
C PHE A 65 5.25 33.83 -18.22
N GLU A 66 5.97 34.95 -18.16
CA GLU A 66 7.22 35.10 -17.39
C GLU A 66 8.29 34.01 -17.62
N GLY A 67 8.35 33.42 -18.82
CA GLY A 67 9.34 32.38 -19.15
C GLY A 67 8.84 30.95 -18.96
N GLU A 68 7.59 30.76 -18.53
CA GLU A 68 7.03 29.45 -18.21
C GLU A 68 5.79 29.13 -19.07
N TYR A 69 5.61 27.84 -19.36
CA TYR A 69 4.39 27.32 -19.98
C TYR A 69 3.47 26.80 -18.89
N HIS A 70 2.28 27.39 -18.79
CA HIS A 70 1.24 26.99 -17.85
C HIS A 70 0.20 26.12 -18.57
N LEU A 71 -0.04 24.93 -18.02
CA LEU A 71 -1.09 24.00 -18.43
C LEU A 71 -2.04 23.80 -17.25
N PHE A 72 -3.31 24.15 -17.43
CA PHE A 72 -4.40 23.83 -16.51
C PHE A 72 -5.19 22.64 -17.07
N TYR A 73 -5.74 21.81 -16.20
CA TYR A 73 -6.46 20.58 -16.55
C TYR A 73 -7.32 20.11 -15.37
#